data_AF-A0A4Y1QA88-F1
#
_entry.id   AF-A0A4Y1QA88-F1
#
_cell.length_a   1.000
_cell.length_b   1.000
_cell.length_c   1.000
_cell.angle_alpha   90.00
_cell.angle_beta   90.00
_cell.angle_gamma   90.00
#
_symmetry.space_group_name_H-M   'P 1'
#
loop_
_entity.id
_entity.type
_entity.pdbx_description
1 polymer ?
#
loop_
_entity_poly.entity_id
_entity_poly.type
_entity_poly.pdbx_seq_one_letter_code
_entity_poly.pdbx_strand_id
1 'polypeptide(L)' 'TPILLYGFPVELKAFYMQKMPRVEGETGPVLTEGCDLLMPGVGEIVGGSMRIADAQELLAAYAKEGIDPAP' A
#
# COMPACT_ATOMS: atom_id res chain seq x y z
N THR A 1 1.12 10.23 -22.33
CA THR A 1 2.38 9.80 -21.69
C THR A 1 2.05 8.80 -20.59
N PRO A 2 2.90 7.78 -20.35
CA PRO A 2 2.76 6.89 -19.18
C PRO A 2 2.85 7.67 -17.86
N ILE A 3 2.07 7.27 -16.85
CA ILE A 3 2.04 7.91 -15.52
C ILE A 3 2.27 6.84 -14.46
N LEU A 4 3.23 7.06 -13.57
CA LEU A 4 3.38 6.31 -12.32
C LEU A 4 2.63 7.07 -11.23
N LEU A 5 1.44 6.59 -10.85
CA LEU A 5 0.65 7.13 -9.76
C LEU A 5 1.02 6.37 -8.48
N TYR A 6 1.46 7.08 -7.45
CA TYR A 6 1.94 6.47 -6.21
C TYR A 6 1.48 7.24 -4.97
N GLY A 7 1.60 6.63 -3.80
CA GLY A 7 1.20 7.26 -2.53
C GLY A 7 -0.30 7.18 -2.27
N PHE A 8 -0.84 5.97 -2.23
CA PHE A 8 -2.26 5.74 -1.97
C PHE A 8 -2.56 5.60 -0.48
N PRO A 9 -3.68 6.14 0.04
CA PRO A 9 -4.08 5.93 1.44
C PRO A 9 -4.15 4.44 1.82
N VAL A 10 -3.67 4.10 3.01
CA VAL A 10 -3.62 2.72 3.54
C VAL A 10 -5.01 2.08 3.55
N GLU A 11 -6.04 2.84 3.89
CA GLU A 11 -7.41 2.37 4.01
C GLU A 11 -8.03 1.98 2.65
N LEU A 12 -7.40 2.34 1.53
CA LEU A 12 -7.89 2.08 0.17
C LEU A 12 -7.11 0.99 -0.57
N LYS A 13 -6.10 0.39 0.06
CA LYS A 13 -5.22 -0.60 -0.56
C LYS A 13 -5.12 -1.86 0.31
N ALA A 14 -4.49 -2.90 -0.23
CA ALA A 14 -4.36 -4.18 0.44
C ALA A 14 -3.49 -4.09 1.71
N PHE A 15 -3.84 -4.87 2.74
CA PHE A 15 -3.21 -4.81 4.06
C PHE A 15 -1.71 -5.12 4.07
N TYR A 16 -1.21 -5.87 3.08
CA TYR A 16 0.20 -6.26 2.99
C TYR A 16 1.12 -5.16 2.47
N MET A 17 0.57 -4.02 2.03
CA MET A 17 1.36 -2.93 1.44
C MET A 17 2.12 -2.16 2.54
N GLN A 18 3.41 -1.94 2.32
CA GLN A 18 4.24 -1.17 3.24
C GLN A 18 3.78 0.30 3.29
N LYS A 19 3.81 0.90 4.48
CA LYS A 19 3.48 2.32 4.70
C LYS A 19 4.68 3.19 4.36
N MET A 20 4.43 4.36 3.78
CA MET A 20 5.47 5.36 3.58
C MET A 20 5.97 5.91 4.93
N PRO A 21 7.26 6.25 5.05
CA PRO A 21 7.79 6.96 6.21
C PRO A 21 7.03 8.27 6.41
N ARG A 22 6.71 8.59 7.66
CA ARG A 22 6.09 9.87 8.02
C ARG A 22 7.08 10.76 8.75
N VAL A 23 6.98 12.06 8.48
CA VAL A 23 7.75 13.07 9.20
C VAL A 23 6.93 13.57 10.39
N GLU A 24 7.60 13.88 11.51
CA GLU A 24 6.93 14.41 12.69
C GLU A 24 6.18 15.71 12.34
N GLY A 25 4.91 15.78 12.73
CA GLY A 25 4.04 16.93 12.44
C GLY A 25 3.27 16.85 11.11
N GLU A 26 3.47 15.82 10.28
CA GLU A 26 2.62 15.61 9.10
C GLU A 26 1.17 15.36 9.50
N THR A 27 0.26 16.06 8.83
CA THR A 27 -1.19 15.89 8.95
C THR A 27 -1.73 15.31 7.65
N GLY A 28 -2.76 14.46 7.73
CA GLY A 28 -3.32 13.76 6.57
C GLY A 28 -3.25 12.23 6.67
N PRO A 29 -3.74 11.53 5.64
CA PRO A 29 -3.82 10.08 5.62
C PRO A 29 -2.43 9.44 5.60
N VAL A 30 -2.32 8.26 6.18
CA VAL A 30 -1.11 7.43 6.04
C VAL A 30 -1.12 6.85 4.63
N LEU A 31 -0.01 7.00 3.91
CA LEU A 31 0.12 6.52 2.53
C LEU A 31 0.88 5.20 2.46
N THR A 32 0.64 4.45 1.40
CA THR A 32 1.34 3.20 1.06
C THR A 32 2.42 3.44 0.03
N GLU A 33 3.48 2.64 0.09
CA GLU A 33 4.50 2.51 -0.95
C GLU A 33 3.98 1.68 -2.15
N GLY A 34 2.77 2.02 -2.61
CA GLY A 34 2.13 1.47 -3.80
C GLY A 34 2.34 2.36 -5.02
N CYS A 35 2.37 1.75 -6.21
CA CYS A 35 2.55 2.43 -7.49
C CYS A 35 1.76 1.70 -8.58
N ASP A 36 0.91 2.46 -9.28
CA ASP A 36 0.11 2.01 -10.40
C ASP A 36 0.62 2.69 -11.70
N LEU A 37 0.83 1.90 -12.76
CA LEU A 37 1.22 2.40 -14.09
C LEU A 37 -0.02 2.61 -14.94
N LEU A 38 -0.29 3.88 -15.25
CA LEU A 38 -1.41 4.29 -16.09
C LEU A 38 -0.93 4.59 -17.51
N MET A 39 -1.57 3.97 -18.49
CA MET A 39 -1.32 4.18 -19.93
C MET A 39 -2.48 4.91 -20.61
N PRO A 40 -2.19 5.87 -21.52
CA PRO A 40 -3.23 6.57 -22.27
C PRO A 40 -4.16 5.61 -23.03
N GLY A 41 -5.48 5.84 -22.92
CA GLY A 41 -6.52 5.08 -23.62
C GLY A 41 -6.92 3.76 -22.96
N VAL A 42 -6.17 3.26 -21.99
CA VAL A 42 -6.46 1.99 -21.28
C VAL A 42 -6.67 2.19 -19.79
N GLY A 43 -5.94 3.12 -19.16
CA GLY A 43 -5.94 3.28 -17.70
C GLY A 43 -4.82 2.46 -17.06
N GLU A 44 -5.08 1.86 -15.91
CA GLU A 44 -4.09 1.04 -15.18
C GLU A 44 -3.78 -0.26 -15.93
N ILE A 45 -2.48 -0.55 -16.09
CA ILE A 45 -2.02 -1.82 -16.68
C ILE A 45 -1.07 -2.60 -15.76
N VAL A 46 -0.51 -1.96 -14.72
CA VAL A 46 0.35 -2.61 -13.71
C VAL A 46 0.07 -1.97 -12.37
N GLY A 47 -0.10 -2.79 -11.33
CA GLY A 47 -0.19 -2.37 -9.93
C GLY A 47 0.86 -3.09 -9.09
N GLY A 48 1.66 -2.34 -8.34
CA GLY A 48 2.75 -2.86 -7.52
C GLY A 48 2.86 -2.15 -6.18
N SER A 49 3.55 -2.75 -5.21
CA SER A 49 3.92 -2.08 -3.97
C SER A 49 5.13 -2.73 -3.32
N MET A 50 5.78 -2.00 -2.42
CA MET A 50 6.60 -2.61 -1.38
C MET A 50 5.71 -3.38 -0.40
N ARG A 51 6.26 -4.44 0.20
CA ARG A 51 5.53 -5.34 1.09
C ARG A 51 6.04 -5.16 2.51
N ILE A 52 5.15 -5.29 3.49
CA ILE A 52 5.54 -5.30 4.91
C ILE A 52 6.58 -6.39 5.13
N ALA A 53 7.79 -5.98 5.54
CA ALA A 53 8.90 -6.89 5.81
C ALA A 53 8.98 -7.32 7.28
N ASP A 54 8.40 -6.54 8.19
CA ASP A 54 8.36 -6.88 9.61
C ASP A 54 7.27 -7.92 9.90
N ALA A 55 7.67 -9.05 10.48
CA ALA A 55 6.76 -10.16 10.71
C ALA A 55 5.66 -9.82 11.73
N GLN A 56 5.96 -9.00 12.75
CA GLN A 56 4.98 -8.63 13.76
C GLN A 56 3.94 -7.66 13.21
N GLU A 57 4.38 -6.68 12.41
CA GLU A 57 3.49 -5.78 11.69
C GLU A 57 2.59 -6.56 10.72
N LEU A 58 3.13 -7.55 10.00
CA LEU A 58 2.33 -8.36 9.08
C LEU A 58 1.26 -9.18 9.83
N LEU A 59 1.61 -9.84 10.93
CA LEU A 59 0.65 -10.58 11.76
C LEU A 59 -0.42 -9.66 12.38
N ALA A 60 -0.02 -8.46 12.82
CA ALA A 60 -0.97 -7.46 13.29
C ALA A 60 -1.93 -7.00 12.18
N ALA A 61 -1.45 -6.89 10.93
CA ALA A 61 -2.27 -6.56 9.78
C ALA A 61 -3.26 -7.70 9.45
N TYR A 62 -2.83 -8.97 9.49
CA TYR A 62 -3.73 -10.13 9.38
C TYR A 62 -4.85 -10.09 10.43
N ALA A 63 -4.48 -9.87 11.69
CA ALA A 63 -5.44 -9.78 12.79
C ALA A 63 -6.42 -8.61 12.63
N LYS A 64 -5.94 -7.45 12.15
CA LYS A 64 -6.78 -6.27 11.87
C LYS A 64 -7.84 -6.56 10.81
N GLU A 65 -7.47 -7.28 9.75
CA GLU A 65 -8.39 -7.66 8.68
C GLU A 65 -9.24 -8.90 9.02
N GLY A 66 -9.02 -9.54 10.17
CA GLY A 66 -9.75 -10.72 10.61
C GLY A 66 -9.41 -11.99 9.81
N ILE A 67 -8.18 -12.07 9.29
CA ILE A 67 -7.71 -13.20 8.46
C ILE A 67 -6.82 -14.11 9.32
N ASP A 68 -7.07 -15.43 9.28
CA ASP A 68 -6.22 -16.42 9.94
C ASP A 68 -4.87 -16.52 9.20
N PRO A 69 -3.73 -16.31 9.88
CA PRO A 69 -2.40 -16.43 9.26
C PRO A 69 -1.95 -17.90 9.06
N ALA A 70 -2.71 -18.90 9.52
CA ALA A 70 -2.39 -20.30 9.30
C ALA A 70 -2.53 -20.71 7.81
N PRO A 71 -1.66 -21.60 7.28
CA PRO A 71 -1.72 -22.06 5.88
C PRO A 71 -2.93 -22.94 5.54
#